data_AF-A0A8J3GF65-F1
#
_entry.id   AF-A0A8J3GF65-F1
#
_cell.length_a   1.000
_cell.length_b   1.000
_cell.length_c   1.000
_cell.angle_alpha   90.00
_cell.angle_beta   90.00
_cell.angle_gamma   90.00
#
_symmetry.space_group_name_H-M   'P 1'
#
loop_
_entity.id
_entity.type
_entity.pdbx_description
1 polymer ?
#
loop_
_entity_poly.entity_id
_entity_poly.type
_entity_poly.pdbx_seq_one_letter_code
_entity_poly.pdbx_strand_id
1 'polypeptide(L)'
;MAKVRIRQGQLAEDKRLLYDSLRRFPADFVTRELLRKTIAITPSPKLTAFARRMEQSYLGLVPSQLETAGHGWNYAVSVDQRFLDTSIQRFPRERIPKSRSHTVGKPFSLDELLKNPNIEKRWRAALRHSELTNGGHLVDSFGLSRKNTRHRLIKRLQGDGLKIVIFGAGPVGLALANSLKRSFGHQINILVTDTRVQRPGLRAPYKRRWLTQISNNMLADLYEPVVRQLFRGWGNQAYVGATIGVWETILLSSCHQQGVIFWFEEMAPLDVLAEQKPHLYIDASGGRLNLGEANKVREQPTTASLAVPIRPYSTVEQLAPMGIRRIDACRDKAIIANREGDWHIPQWNGGPVKLAMFKMTGIPVELYNPLLKWITPRNRDRLFYLWEGKLHSDINELLLLINLTKEAYWALAESLPRPSTFAKTFGKTTFKRLHLDLRIYELVRYIRSLSPEWGSWGVEPPFLYEPRLRTIGKKLERYEGVPIIPIGDSLFNGHPKVGNGLGAHLKLVRRLHDLAILHYE
;
A
#
# COMPACT_ATOMS: atom_id res chain seq x y z
N MET A 1 -32.80 4.43 -18.73
CA MET A 1 -32.91 5.88 -18.97
C MET A 1 -31.56 6.57 -19.14
N ALA A 2 -30.61 6.50 -18.21
CA ALA A 2 -29.29 7.19 -18.33
C ALA A 2 -28.54 6.92 -19.65
N LYS A 3 -28.55 5.68 -20.19
CA LYS A 3 -27.95 5.37 -21.51
C LYS A 3 -28.53 6.19 -22.67
N VAL A 4 -29.81 6.55 -22.61
CA VAL A 4 -30.51 7.34 -23.64
C VAL A 4 -30.23 8.83 -23.44
N ARG A 5 -30.14 9.29 -22.19
CA ARG A 5 -29.87 10.68 -21.81
C ARG A 5 -28.42 11.13 -22.00
N ILE A 6 -27.45 10.21 -21.83
CA ILE A 6 -26.04 10.45 -22.18
C ILE A 6 -25.88 10.79 -23.67
N ARG A 7 -26.74 10.25 -24.54
CA ARG A 7 -26.77 10.59 -25.98
C ARG A 7 -27.49 11.91 -26.28
N GLN A 8 -28.20 12.49 -25.31
CA GLN A 8 -29.05 13.68 -25.44
C GLN A 8 -28.45 14.95 -24.77
N GLY A 9 -27.19 14.93 -24.34
CA GLY A 9 -26.50 16.14 -23.85
C GLY A 9 -26.61 16.44 -22.35
N GLN A 10 -27.18 15.55 -21.53
CA GLN A 10 -27.27 15.71 -20.06
C GLN A 10 -26.12 15.03 -19.29
N LEU A 11 -24.92 15.02 -19.89
CA LEU A 11 -23.79 14.17 -19.45
C LEU A 11 -23.42 14.33 -17.98
N ALA A 12 -23.41 15.56 -17.46
CA ALA A 12 -22.99 15.86 -16.08
C ALA A 12 -23.96 15.31 -15.02
N GLU A 13 -25.27 15.38 -15.26
CA GLU A 13 -26.29 14.87 -14.35
C GLU A 13 -26.26 13.33 -14.33
N ASP A 14 -26.17 12.71 -15.50
CA ASP A 14 -26.07 11.25 -15.61
C ASP A 14 -24.79 10.71 -14.94
N LYS A 15 -23.65 11.40 -15.11
CA LYS A 15 -22.41 11.03 -14.40
C LYS A 15 -22.58 11.06 -12.88
N ARG A 16 -23.28 12.06 -12.34
CA ARG A 16 -23.56 12.16 -10.91
C ARG A 16 -24.43 11.01 -10.43
N LEU A 17 -25.50 10.67 -11.16
CA LEU A 17 -26.38 9.54 -10.83
C LEU A 17 -25.61 8.20 -10.84
N LEU A 18 -24.77 7.98 -11.85
CA LEU A 18 -23.91 6.80 -11.93
C LEU A 18 -22.89 6.76 -10.77
N TYR A 19 -22.27 7.91 -10.44
CA TYR A 19 -21.34 8.01 -9.32
C TYR A 19 -22.01 7.72 -7.97
N ASP A 20 -23.22 8.27 -7.73
CA ASP A 20 -23.97 7.98 -6.51
C ASP A 20 -24.40 6.52 -6.42
N SER A 21 -24.71 5.88 -7.55
CA SER A 21 -24.90 4.43 -7.61
C SER A 21 -23.63 3.68 -7.20
N LEU A 22 -22.45 4.05 -7.72
CA LEU A 22 -21.17 3.44 -7.35
C LEU A 22 -20.80 3.65 -5.88
N ARG A 23 -21.23 4.75 -5.25
CA ARG A 23 -21.04 4.96 -3.81
C ARG A 23 -21.81 3.93 -2.98
N ARG A 24 -23.01 3.53 -3.44
CA ARG A 24 -23.86 2.52 -2.79
C ARG A 24 -23.44 1.10 -3.16
N PHE A 25 -23.04 0.89 -4.40
CA PHE A 25 -22.65 -0.41 -4.97
C PHE A 25 -21.26 -0.36 -5.61
N PRO A 26 -20.17 -0.29 -4.81
CA PRO A 26 -18.82 -0.07 -5.35
C PRO A 26 -18.30 -1.16 -6.29
N ALA A 27 -18.90 -2.35 -6.25
CA ALA A 27 -18.54 -3.48 -7.10
C ALA A 27 -19.32 -3.54 -8.43
N ASP A 28 -20.24 -2.60 -8.69
CA ASP A 28 -21.02 -2.57 -9.93
C ASP A 28 -20.14 -2.25 -11.15
N PHE A 29 -19.82 -3.29 -11.91
CA PHE A 29 -19.02 -3.22 -13.13
C PHE A 29 -19.77 -2.47 -14.24
N VAL A 30 -21.07 -2.68 -14.37
CA VAL A 30 -21.87 -2.12 -15.48
C VAL A 30 -21.94 -0.61 -15.34
N THR A 31 -22.23 -0.11 -14.14
CA THR A 31 -22.27 1.33 -13.87
C THR A 31 -20.92 1.99 -14.11
N ARG A 32 -19.81 1.36 -13.70
CA ARG A 32 -18.46 1.90 -13.94
C ARG A 32 -18.09 1.91 -15.41
N GLU A 33 -18.44 0.87 -16.15
CA GLU A 33 -18.20 0.80 -17.59
C GLU A 33 -18.99 1.86 -18.35
N LEU A 34 -20.23 2.15 -17.92
CA LEU A 34 -20.98 3.28 -18.46
C LEU A 34 -20.31 4.62 -18.17
N LEU A 35 -19.81 4.80 -16.95
CA LEU A 35 -19.08 5.99 -16.57
C LEU A 35 -17.80 6.14 -17.42
N ARG A 36 -17.04 5.07 -17.69
CA ARG A 36 -15.87 5.14 -18.59
C ARG A 36 -16.22 5.55 -20.01
N LYS A 37 -17.31 5.02 -20.57
CA LYS A 37 -17.74 5.36 -21.94
C LYS A 37 -18.01 6.85 -22.13
N THR A 38 -18.27 7.58 -21.04
CA THR A 38 -18.39 9.03 -21.10
C THR A 38 -17.08 9.75 -21.46
N ILE A 39 -15.92 9.18 -21.12
CA ILE A 39 -14.60 9.78 -21.40
C ILE A 39 -14.38 9.92 -22.91
N ALA A 40 -14.76 8.90 -23.69
CA ALA A 40 -14.59 8.91 -25.14
C ALA A 40 -15.46 9.94 -25.86
N ILE A 41 -16.57 10.38 -25.24
CA ILE A 41 -17.54 11.31 -25.83
C ILE A 41 -17.45 12.71 -25.21
N THR A 42 -16.47 12.99 -24.36
CA THR A 42 -16.22 14.32 -23.80
C THR A 42 -15.26 15.09 -24.72
N PRO A 43 -15.75 15.99 -25.58
CA PRO A 43 -14.88 16.82 -26.40
C PRO A 43 -14.18 17.87 -25.54
N SER A 44 -12.85 17.94 -25.61
CA SER A 44 -12.03 19.02 -25.03
C SER A 44 -12.33 19.32 -23.54
N PRO A 45 -11.92 18.43 -22.62
CA PRO A 45 -12.20 18.58 -21.19
C PRO A 45 -11.64 19.87 -20.61
N LYS A 46 -12.36 20.50 -19.68
CA LYS A 46 -11.90 21.69 -18.95
C LYS A 46 -10.95 21.29 -17.82
N LEU A 47 -9.69 21.02 -18.16
CA LEU A 47 -8.71 20.42 -17.23
C LEU A 47 -8.42 21.25 -15.97
N THR A 48 -8.47 22.58 -16.05
CA THR A 48 -8.37 23.46 -14.86
C THR A 48 -9.57 23.28 -13.92
N ALA A 49 -10.77 23.16 -14.48
CA ALA A 49 -11.98 22.89 -13.69
C ALA A 49 -11.96 21.48 -13.10
N PHE A 50 -11.45 20.49 -13.84
CA PHE A 50 -11.19 19.14 -13.35
C PHE A 50 -10.31 19.16 -12.09
N ALA A 51 -9.15 19.82 -12.12
CA ALA A 51 -8.23 19.86 -10.98
C ALA A 51 -8.88 20.47 -9.72
N ARG A 52 -9.61 21.58 -9.89
CA ARG A 52 -10.36 22.24 -8.80
C ARG A 52 -11.44 21.33 -8.22
N ARG A 53 -12.23 20.63 -9.05
CA ARG A 53 -13.29 19.73 -8.60
C ARG A 53 -12.74 18.48 -7.92
N MET A 54 -11.60 17.96 -8.40
CA MET A 54 -10.87 16.86 -7.76
C MET A 54 -10.42 17.24 -6.35
N GLU A 55 -9.81 18.42 -6.18
CA GLU A 55 -9.42 18.96 -4.88
C GLU A 55 -10.63 19.09 -3.94
N GLN A 56 -11.70 19.75 -4.38
CA GLN A 56 -12.92 19.92 -3.58
C GLN A 56 -13.52 18.58 -3.14
N SER A 57 -13.61 17.62 -4.07
CA SER A 57 -14.16 16.30 -3.77
C SER A 57 -13.27 15.52 -2.81
N TYR A 58 -11.95 15.60 -2.97
CA TYR A 58 -11.00 14.96 -2.07
C TYR A 58 -11.08 15.54 -0.65
N LEU A 59 -11.16 16.87 -0.52
CA LEU A 59 -11.38 17.52 0.79
C LEU A 59 -12.67 17.04 1.45
N GLY A 60 -13.74 16.82 0.66
CA GLY A 60 -14.98 16.20 1.14
C GLY A 60 -14.83 14.74 1.62
N LEU A 61 -13.76 14.04 1.25
CA LEU A 61 -13.48 12.68 1.74
C LEU A 61 -12.74 12.66 3.08
N VAL A 62 -12.11 13.76 3.50
CA VAL A 62 -11.24 13.84 4.70
C VAL A 62 -11.91 13.29 5.96
N PRO A 63 -13.17 13.62 6.31
CA PRO A 63 -13.82 13.05 7.50
C PRO A 63 -13.84 11.52 7.49
N SER A 64 -14.15 10.91 6.34
CA SER A 64 -14.14 9.44 6.20
C SER A 64 -12.74 8.84 6.28
N GLN A 65 -11.70 9.60 5.93
CA GLN A 65 -10.31 9.15 6.06
C GLN A 65 -9.84 9.19 7.52
N LEU A 66 -10.29 10.18 8.30
CA LEU A 66 -10.07 10.21 9.75
C LEU A 66 -10.70 8.98 10.43
N GLU A 67 -11.95 8.65 10.10
CA GLU A 67 -12.60 7.43 10.62
C GLU A 67 -11.81 6.17 10.24
N THR A 68 -11.33 6.12 8.99
CA THR A 68 -10.55 4.99 8.48
C THR A 68 -9.21 4.83 9.21
N ALA A 69 -8.49 5.92 9.47
CA ALA A 69 -7.28 5.91 10.29
C ALA A 69 -7.59 5.48 11.74
N GLY A 70 -8.69 5.99 12.29
CA GLY A 70 -9.18 5.68 13.63
C GLY A 70 -9.40 4.19 13.89
N HIS A 71 -9.83 3.41 12.89
CA HIS A 71 -9.94 1.95 13.03
C HIS A 71 -8.60 1.29 13.39
N GLY A 72 -7.50 1.72 12.76
CA GLY A 72 -6.16 1.19 13.06
C GLY A 72 -5.69 1.60 14.45
N TRP A 73 -6.06 2.79 14.91
CA TRP A 73 -5.71 3.28 16.24
C TRP A 73 -6.51 2.55 17.33
N ASN A 74 -7.81 2.36 17.09
CA ASN A 74 -8.70 1.59 17.95
C ASN A 74 -8.21 0.14 18.10
N TYR A 75 -7.70 -0.49 17.04
CA TYR A 75 -7.06 -1.80 17.14
C TYR A 75 -5.89 -1.78 18.11
N ALA A 76 -4.98 -0.81 17.95
CA ALA A 76 -3.77 -0.72 18.75
C ALA A 76 -4.09 -0.57 20.24
N VAL A 77 -5.04 0.29 20.59
CA VAL A 77 -5.40 0.54 22.01
C VAL A 77 -6.33 -0.50 22.62
N SER A 78 -7.10 -1.25 21.82
CA SER A 78 -8.07 -2.23 22.35
C SER A 78 -7.54 -3.67 22.34
N VAL A 79 -6.68 -4.00 21.37
CA VAL A 79 -6.17 -5.36 21.16
C VAL A 79 -4.70 -5.45 21.56
N ASP A 80 -3.89 -4.50 21.11
CA ASP A 80 -2.42 -4.49 21.33
C ASP A 80 -1.97 -3.73 22.58
N GLN A 81 -2.91 -3.32 23.44
CA GLN A 81 -2.65 -2.40 24.57
C GLN A 81 -1.43 -2.79 25.43
N ARG A 82 -1.23 -4.08 25.68
CA ARG A 82 -0.14 -4.65 26.49
C ARG A 82 1.26 -4.35 25.94
N PHE A 83 1.39 -4.07 24.66
CA PHE A 83 2.65 -3.86 23.96
C PHE A 83 2.83 -2.42 23.46
N LEU A 84 1.93 -1.51 23.85
CA LEU A 84 2.11 -0.09 23.57
C LEU A 84 3.23 0.47 24.46
N ASP A 85 4.22 1.10 23.84
CA ASP A 85 5.34 1.74 24.53
C ASP A 85 5.60 3.12 23.94
N THR A 86 5.28 4.17 24.68
CA THR A 86 5.44 5.57 24.23
C THR A 86 6.90 5.98 24.06
N SER A 87 7.82 5.29 24.76
CA SER A 87 9.25 5.59 24.83
C SER A 87 10.08 4.93 23.72
N ILE A 88 9.51 3.96 23.00
CA ILE A 88 10.22 3.29 21.93
C ILE A 88 10.52 4.27 20.79
N GLN A 89 11.70 4.14 20.20
CA GLN A 89 12.13 4.94 19.06
C GLN A 89 12.44 4.02 17.90
N ARG A 90 12.28 4.54 16.68
CA ARG A 90 12.58 3.79 15.47
C ARG A 90 14.08 3.51 15.39
N PHE A 91 14.43 2.24 15.21
CA PHE A 91 15.82 1.84 15.01
C PHE A 91 16.38 2.48 13.73
N PRO A 92 17.56 3.12 13.78
CA PRO A 92 18.17 3.74 12.61
C PRO A 92 18.55 2.66 11.59
N ARG A 93 18.04 2.77 10.36
CA ARG A 93 18.36 1.83 9.29
C ARG A 93 19.52 2.35 8.46
N GLU A 94 20.60 1.60 8.40
CA GLU A 94 21.68 1.86 7.44
C GLU A 94 21.16 1.80 6.01
N ARG A 95 21.61 2.73 5.17
CA ARG A 95 21.36 2.65 3.73
C ARG A 95 22.14 1.47 3.18
N ILE A 96 21.40 0.49 2.64
CA ILE A 96 22.01 -0.68 2.00
C ILE A 96 22.85 -0.21 0.80
N PRO A 97 24.13 -0.63 0.70
CA PRO A 97 24.95 -0.34 -0.46
C PRO A 97 24.27 -0.81 -1.75
N LYS A 98 24.24 0.05 -2.76
CA LYS A 98 23.66 -0.25 -4.06
C LYS A 98 24.53 -1.32 -4.76
N SER A 99 23.90 -2.41 -5.20
CA SER A 99 24.54 -3.48 -5.98
C SER A 99 25.06 -2.95 -7.33
N ARG A 100 26.23 -3.46 -7.77
CA ARG A 100 26.94 -3.04 -9.00
C ARG A 100 26.60 -3.87 -10.26
N SER A 101 25.64 -4.79 -10.25
CA SER A 101 25.39 -5.65 -11.43
C SER A 101 24.90 -4.89 -12.68
N HIS A 102 25.43 -5.25 -13.85
CA HIS A 102 25.42 -4.43 -15.08
C HIS A 102 24.54 -4.93 -16.25
N THR A 103 23.92 -6.11 -16.16
CA THR A 103 23.06 -6.62 -17.24
C THR A 103 21.60 -6.66 -16.81
N VAL A 104 20.75 -5.86 -17.48
CA VAL A 104 19.31 -5.89 -17.31
C VAL A 104 18.74 -7.02 -18.17
N GLY A 105 17.94 -7.89 -17.55
CA GLY A 105 17.19 -8.92 -18.25
C GLY A 105 16.00 -8.33 -19.03
N LYS A 106 15.30 -9.18 -19.78
CA LYS A 106 14.10 -8.78 -20.51
C LYS A 106 12.95 -8.49 -19.54
N PRO A 107 12.02 -7.56 -19.87
CA PRO A 107 10.72 -7.50 -19.23
C PRO A 107 10.00 -8.85 -19.41
N PHE A 108 9.18 -9.24 -18.44
CA PHE A 108 8.35 -10.45 -18.57
C PHE A 108 6.95 -10.08 -19.04
N SER A 109 6.28 -11.02 -19.71
CA SER A 109 4.90 -10.82 -20.17
C SER A 109 3.90 -11.33 -19.14
N LEU A 110 2.91 -10.50 -18.81
CA LEU A 110 1.79 -10.89 -17.96
C LEU A 110 0.92 -11.97 -18.62
N ASP A 111 0.76 -11.92 -19.95
CA ASP A 111 0.00 -12.92 -20.68
C ASP A 111 0.72 -14.28 -20.71
N GLU A 112 2.04 -14.29 -20.86
CA GLU A 112 2.83 -15.53 -20.75
C GLU A 112 2.73 -16.14 -19.35
N LEU A 113 2.77 -15.29 -18.32
CA LEU A 113 2.58 -15.73 -16.94
C LEU A 113 1.19 -16.33 -16.75
N LEU A 114 0.15 -15.69 -17.27
CA LEU A 114 -1.24 -16.13 -17.16
C LEU A 114 -1.50 -17.44 -17.91
N LYS A 115 -0.90 -17.61 -19.09
CA LYS A 115 -1.01 -18.82 -19.94
C LYS A 115 -0.50 -20.09 -19.27
N ASN A 116 0.31 -20.00 -18.22
CA ASN A 116 0.74 -21.18 -17.46
C ASN A 116 -0.43 -21.71 -16.61
N PRO A 117 -0.98 -22.90 -16.91
CA PRO A 117 -2.13 -23.44 -16.20
C PRO A 117 -1.77 -23.93 -14.79
N ASN A 118 -0.49 -24.26 -14.53
CA ASN A 118 -0.04 -24.71 -13.23
C ASN A 118 0.14 -23.51 -12.29
N ILE A 119 -0.77 -23.39 -11.32
CA ILE A 119 -0.82 -22.27 -10.38
C ILE A 119 0.47 -22.08 -9.60
N GLU A 120 1.13 -23.17 -9.19
CA GLU A 120 2.36 -23.15 -8.41
C GLU A 120 3.55 -22.66 -9.24
N LYS A 121 3.72 -23.19 -10.46
CA LYS A 121 4.76 -22.73 -11.41
C LYS A 121 4.57 -21.25 -11.74
N ARG A 122 3.31 -20.82 -11.96
CA ARG A 122 2.94 -19.43 -12.21
C ARG A 122 3.25 -18.54 -11.00
N TRP A 123 2.89 -18.96 -9.79
CA TRP A 123 3.18 -18.26 -8.55
C TRP A 123 4.69 -18.10 -8.31
N ARG A 124 5.45 -19.19 -8.41
CA ARG A 124 6.91 -19.19 -8.29
C ARG A 124 7.57 -18.29 -9.32
N ALA A 125 7.06 -18.25 -10.57
CA ALA A 125 7.56 -17.33 -11.58
C ALA A 125 7.32 -15.85 -11.17
N ALA A 126 6.14 -15.52 -10.67
CA ALA A 126 5.84 -14.17 -10.18
C ALA A 126 6.74 -13.75 -9.00
N LEU A 127 6.95 -14.66 -8.03
CA LEU A 127 7.87 -14.44 -6.91
C LEU A 127 9.30 -14.17 -7.40
N ARG A 128 9.81 -15.02 -8.29
CA ARG A 128 11.13 -14.81 -8.91
C ARG A 128 11.24 -13.44 -9.55
N HIS A 129 10.25 -13.03 -10.36
CA HIS A 129 10.27 -11.71 -10.98
C HIS A 129 10.28 -10.56 -9.97
N SER A 130 9.56 -10.67 -8.85
CA SER A 130 9.56 -9.65 -7.80
C SER A 130 10.92 -9.50 -7.09
N GLU A 131 11.73 -10.56 -7.11
CA GLU A 131 13.02 -10.65 -6.43
C GLU A 131 14.23 -10.35 -7.33
N LEU A 132 14.05 -10.42 -8.66
CA LEU A 132 15.08 -10.09 -9.64
C LEU A 132 15.56 -8.65 -9.45
N THR A 133 16.85 -8.48 -9.15
CA THR A 133 17.48 -7.16 -9.04
C THR A 133 17.70 -6.50 -10.40
N ASN A 134 17.61 -7.26 -11.49
CA ASN A 134 17.91 -6.79 -12.85
C ASN A 134 16.78 -7.08 -13.84
N GLY A 135 15.55 -7.29 -13.38
CA GLY A 135 14.41 -7.50 -14.28
C GLY A 135 14.16 -6.29 -15.17
N GLY A 136 13.85 -6.51 -16.46
CA GLY A 136 13.61 -5.40 -17.40
C GLY A 136 12.42 -4.51 -17.03
N HIS A 137 11.47 -5.05 -16.25
CA HIS A 137 10.34 -4.31 -15.69
C HIS A 137 10.75 -3.28 -14.62
N LEU A 138 11.99 -3.32 -14.11
CA LEU A 138 12.51 -2.34 -13.15
C LEU A 138 13.20 -1.15 -13.83
N VAL A 139 13.36 -1.19 -15.16
CA VAL A 139 13.93 -0.09 -15.93
C VAL A 139 12.86 0.96 -16.17
N ASP A 140 13.24 2.23 -16.02
CA ASP A 140 12.32 3.34 -16.27
C ASP A 140 11.99 3.47 -17.78
N SER A 141 11.15 4.45 -18.12
CA SER A 141 10.71 4.65 -19.51
C SER A 141 11.80 5.10 -20.49
N PHE A 142 13.00 5.43 -20.02
CA PHE A 142 14.07 6.01 -20.83
C PHE A 142 15.30 5.12 -20.93
N GLY A 143 15.27 3.97 -20.27
CA GLY A 143 16.39 3.04 -20.21
C GLY A 143 17.48 3.50 -19.25
N LEU A 144 18.58 2.74 -19.27
CA LEU A 144 19.75 3.03 -18.44
C LEU A 144 20.58 4.21 -18.99
N SER A 145 20.47 4.50 -20.29
CA SER A 145 21.15 5.63 -20.90
C SER A 145 20.45 6.93 -20.51
N ARG A 146 21.19 7.82 -19.83
CA ARG A 146 20.70 9.14 -19.42
C ARG A 146 20.89 10.23 -20.48
N LYS A 147 21.40 9.90 -21.67
CA LYS A 147 21.53 10.88 -22.78
C LYS A 147 20.15 11.42 -23.15
N ASN A 148 20.02 12.74 -23.21
CA ASN A 148 18.81 13.46 -23.62
C ASN A 148 17.53 13.03 -22.88
N THR A 149 17.61 12.48 -21.65
CA THR A 149 16.43 12.02 -20.89
C THR A 149 15.46 13.15 -20.60
N ARG A 150 15.96 14.34 -20.26
CA ARG A 150 15.15 15.54 -20.04
C ARG A 150 14.28 15.86 -21.27
N HIS A 151 14.91 16.00 -22.43
CA HIS A 151 14.20 16.28 -23.69
C HIS A 151 13.20 15.17 -24.06
N ARG A 152 13.58 13.90 -23.88
CA ARG A 152 12.68 12.76 -24.10
C ARG A 152 11.49 12.77 -23.14
N LEU A 153 11.69 13.15 -21.88
CA LEU A 153 10.63 13.26 -20.89
C LEU A 153 9.64 14.37 -21.26
N ILE A 154 10.14 15.57 -21.60
CA ILE A 154 9.32 16.68 -22.10
C ILE A 154 8.48 16.22 -23.29
N LYS A 155 9.12 15.62 -24.31
CA LYS A 155 8.42 15.11 -25.49
C LYS A 155 7.33 14.09 -25.16
N ARG A 156 7.53 13.23 -24.16
CA ARG A 156 6.53 12.24 -23.73
C ARG A 156 5.39 12.83 -22.90
N LEU A 157 5.59 13.98 -22.25
CA LEU A 157 4.56 14.66 -21.47
C LEU A 157 3.80 15.73 -22.27
N GLN A 158 4.27 16.03 -23.49
CA GLN A 158 3.56 16.89 -24.45
C GLN A 158 2.20 16.27 -24.85
N GLY A 159 1.29 17.15 -25.24
CA GLY A 159 -0.09 16.82 -25.61
C GLY A 159 -1.13 17.51 -24.72
N ASP A 160 -2.36 17.57 -25.24
CA ASP A 160 -3.48 18.33 -24.64
C ASP A 160 -4.31 17.49 -23.66
N GLY A 161 -3.92 16.24 -23.43
CA GLY A 161 -4.57 15.34 -22.49
C GLY A 161 -4.37 15.71 -21.02
N LEU A 162 -5.11 15.03 -20.15
CA LEU A 162 -4.95 15.16 -18.70
C LEU A 162 -3.54 14.71 -18.28
N LYS A 163 -2.82 15.57 -17.57
CA LYS A 163 -1.46 15.31 -17.08
C LYS A 163 -1.48 15.11 -15.56
N ILE A 164 -1.09 13.93 -15.09
CA ILE A 164 -0.99 13.60 -13.66
C ILE A 164 0.41 13.10 -13.34
N VAL A 165 0.96 13.56 -12.22
CA VAL A 165 2.24 13.08 -11.69
C VAL A 165 1.99 12.38 -10.36
N ILE A 166 2.47 11.15 -10.23
CA ILE A 166 2.33 10.32 -9.04
C ILE A 166 3.72 10.08 -8.43
N PHE A 167 3.95 10.61 -7.24
CA PHE A 167 5.18 10.39 -6.49
C PHE A 167 5.07 9.09 -5.69
N GLY A 168 5.76 8.05 -6.14
CA GLY A 168 5.85 6.75 -5.48
C GLY A 168 5.24 5.61 -6.30
N ALA A 169 6.08 4.68 -6.76
CA ALA A 169 5.65 3.43 -7.40
C ALA A 169 5.40 2.32 -6.34
N GLY A 170 4.67 2.65 -5.27
CA GLY A 170 4.15 1.67 -4.32
C GLY A 170 2.83 1.03 -4.78
N PRO A 171 2.22 0.13 -3.98
CA PRO A 171 0.99 -0.57 -4.36
C PRO A 171 -0.15 0.41 -4.62
N VAL A 172 -0.26 1.48 -3.81
CA VAL A 172 -1.33 2.49 -3.94
C VAL A 172 -1.10 3.38 -5.18
N GLY A 173 0.12 3.88 -5.40
CA GLY A 173 0.44 4.72 -6.55
C GLY A 173 0.32 3.97 -7.87
N LEU A 174 0.82 2.74 -7.94
CA LEU A 174 0.67 1.87 -9.10
C LEU A 174 -0.78 1.46 -9.34
N ALA A 175 -1.55 1.18 -8.29
CA ALA A 175 -2.96 0.84 -8.42
C ALA A 175 -3.76 2.01 -9.04
N LEU A 176 -3.50 3.24 -8.58
CA LEU A 176 -4.13 4.42 -9.14
C LEU A 176 -3.70 4.65 -10.60
N ALA A 177 -2.40 4.60 -10.88
CA ALA A 177 -1.87 4.75 -12.25
C ALA A 177 -2.50 3.75 -13.23
N ASN A 178 -2.54 2.47 -12.83
CA ASN A 178 -3.16 1.40 -13.61
C ASN A 178 -4.64 1.68 -13.87
N SER A 179 -5.40 2.02 -12.83
CA SER A 179 -6.85 2.25 -12.94
C SER A 179 -7.19 3.45 -13.81
N LEU A 180 -6.44 4.55 -13.68
CA LEU A 180 -6.62 5.73 -14.52
C LEU A 180 -6.23 5.45 -15.96
N LYS A 181 -5.09 4.79 -16.21
CA LYS A 181 -4.65 4.51 -17.57
C LYS A 181 -5.61 3.58 -18.30
N ARG A 182 -6.17 2.58 -17.60
CA ARG A 182 -7.24 1.72 -18.11
C ARG A 182 -8.49 2.50 -18.54
N SER A 183 -8.92 3.46 -17.74
CA SER A 183 -10.16 4.20 -18.01
C SER A 183 -9.99 5.30 -19.05
N PHE A 184 -8.88 6.01 -19.03
CA PHE A 184 -8.65 7.18 -19.88
C PHE A 184 -7.82 6.88 -21.13
N GLY A 185 -7.11 5.75 -21.18
CA GLY A 185 -6.29 5.36 -22.33
C GLY A 185 -5.28 6.43 -22.73
N HIS A 186 -5.34 6.88 -23.99
CA HIS A 186 -4.46 7.92 -24.53
C HIS A 186 -4.82 9.33 -24.05
N GLN A 187 -6.00 9.56 -23.47
CA GLN A 187 -6.44 10.88 -23.02
C GLN A 187 -5.78 11.35 -21.72
N ILE A 188 -4.97 10.48 -21.09
CA ILE A 188 -4.20 10.78 -19.89
C ILE A 188 -2.71 10.48 -20.07
N ASN A 189 -1.87 11.42 -19.67
CA ASN A 189 -0.44 11.28 -19.51
C ASN A 189 -0.12 11.15 -18.02
N ILE A 190 0.40 9.99 -17.61
CA ILE A 190 0.74 9.69 -16.23
C ILE A 190 2.26 9.52 -16.13
N LEU A 191 2.90 10.34 -15.30
CA LEU A 191 4.27 10.14 -14.86
C LEU A 191 4.27 9.57 -13.43
N VAL A 192 4.93 8.44 -13.23
CA VAL A 192 5.20 7.88 -11.90
C VAL A 192 6.69 8.05 -11.60
N THR A 193 7.01 8.67 -10.47
CA THR A 193 8.38 8.79 -9.96
C THR A 193 8.61 7.84 -8.78
N ASP A 194 9.82 7.32 -8.59
CA ASP A 194 10.17 6.56 -7.39
C ASP A 194 11.65 6.75 -7.03
N THR A 195 11.92 6.97 -5.75
CA THR A 195 13.26 7.22 -5.21
C THR A 195 13.97 5.97 -4.72
N ARG A 196 13.27 4.83 -4.68
CA ARG A 196 13.85 3.52 -4.32
C ARG A 196 14.58 2.94 -5.52
N VAL A 197 15.75 3.52 -5.82
CA VAL A 197 16.55 3.18 -7.00
C VAL A 197 17.84 2.46 -6.63
N GLN A 198 18.26 1.54 -7.51
CA GLN A 198 19.62 0.99 -7.49
C GLN A 198 20.59 2.00 -8.10
N ARG A 199 20.17 2.63 -9.19
CA ARG A 199 20.86 3.72 -9.88
C ARG A 199 19.85 4.48 -10.75
N PRO A 200 20.18 5.67 -11.28
CA PRO A 200 19.31 6.37 -12.22
C PRO A 200 18.85 5.46 -13.35
N GLY A 201 17.53 5.43 -13.58
CA GLY A 201 16.87 4.59 -14.57
C GLY A 201 16.61 3.14 -14.17
N LEU A 202 17.01 2.71 -12.97
CA LEU A 202 16.81 1.34 -12.49
C LEU A 202 16.30 1.31 -11.04
N ARG A 203 15.07 0.85 -10.86
CA ARG A 203 14.42 0.69 -9.56
C ARG A 203 15.00 -0.49 -8.76
N ALA A 204 15.01 -0.41 -7.43
CA ALA A 204 15.31 -1.55 -6.56
C ALA A 204 14.11 -2.53 -6.51
N PRO A 205 14.32 -3.87 -6.46
CA PRO A 205 13.21 -4.84 -6.51
C PRO A 205 12.24 -4.74 -5.33
N TYR A 206 11.01 -5.23 -5.54
CA TYR A 206 9.96 -5.25 -4.52
C TYR A 206 10.08 -6.49 -3.63
N LYS A 207 10.75 -6.36 -2.48
CA LYS A 207 11.08 -7.51 -1.61
C LYS A 207 10.03 -7.88 -0.56
N ARG A 208 8.84 -7.25 -0.57
CA ARG A 208 7.85 -7.41 0.50
C ARG A 208 7.09 -8.72 0.36
N ARG A 209 7.48 -9.76 1.10
CA ARG A 209 6.81 -11.07 1.14
C ARG A 209 5.57 -11.11 2.05
N TRP A 210 4.85 -10.00 2.12
CA TRP A 210 3.65 -9.90 2.96
C TRP A 210 2.43 -10.26 2.15
N LEU A 211 1.75 -11.36 2.49
CA LEU A 211 0.47 -11.74 1.90
C LEU A 211 -0.59 -10.64 2.01
N THR A 212 -1.36 -10.44 0.95
CA THR A 212 -2.50 -9.52 0.95
C THR A 212 -3.79 -10.23 1.35
N GLN A 213 -4.63 -9.57 2.17
CA GLN A 213 -6.00 -9.98 2.48
C GLN A 213 -6.97 -8.92 1.95
N ILE A 214 -7.08 -8.86 0.64
CA ILE A 214 -7.90 -7.85 -0.05
C ILE A 214 -8.95 -8.60 -0.85
N SER A 215 -10.22 -8.31 -0.59
CA SER A 215 -11.31 -8.90 -1.37
C SER A 215 -11.22 -8.49 -2.85
N ASN A 216 -11.47 -9.45 -3.74
CA ASN A 216 -11.66 -9.23 -5.17
C ASN A 216 -12.70 -8.15 -5.46
N ASN A 217 -13.73 -8.00 -4.60
CA ASN A 217 -14.75 -6.98 -4.76
C ASN A 217 -14.21 -5.56 -4.55
N MET A 218 -13.13 -5.39 -3.77
CA MET A 218 -12.45 -4.09 -3.59
C MET A 218 -11.61 -3.70 -4.80
N LEU A 219 -11.24 -4.66 -5.65
CA LEU A 219 -10.48 -4.43 -6.88
C LEU A 219 -11.31 -4.62 -8.14
N ALA A 220 -12.56 -5.04 -7.99
CA ALA A 220 -13.50 -5.24 -9.07
C ALA A 220 -13.45 -4.01 -9.97
N ASP A 221 -13.02 -4.28 -11.20
CA ASP A 221 -12.97 -3.31 -12.27
C ASP A 221 -12.00 -2.13 -12.08
N LEU A 222 -11.02 -2.20 -11.17
CA LEU A 222 -9.96 -1.20 -11.10
C LEU A 222 -8.80 -1.49 -12.05
N TYR A 223 -8.46 -2.76 -12.27
CA TYR A 223 -7.26 -3.14 -13.01
C TYR A 223 -7.55 -3.74 -14.36
N GLU A 224 -6.52 -3.77 -15.21
CA GLU A 224 -6.51 -4.50 -16.47
C GLU A 224 -6.99 -5.95 -16.31
N PRO A 225 -7.70 -6.52 -17.31
CA PRO A 225 -8.22 -7.89 -17.24
C PRO A 225 -7.16 -8.93 -16.87
N VAL A 226 -5.98 -8.88 -17.48
CA VAL A 226 -4.88 -9.83 -17.21
C VAL A 226 -4.43 -9.79 -15.74
N VAL A 227 -4.30 -8.59 -15.16
CA VAL A 227 -3.93 -8.39 -13.75
C VAL A 227 -4.99 -8.98 -12.83
N ARG A 228 -6.27 -8.71 -13.12
CA ARG A 228 -7.39 -9.25 -12.33
C ARG A 228 -7.43 -10.77 -12.39
N GLN A 229 -7.20 -11.35 -13.56
CA GLN A 229 -7.19 -12.80 -13.74
C GLN A 229 -6.04 -13.47 -12.98
N LEU A 230 -4.83 -12.90 -13.02
CA LEU A 230 -3.70 -13.40 -12.24
C LEU A 230 -3.99 -13.37 -10.73
N PHE A 231 -4.42 -12.22 -10.21
CA PHE A 231 -4.73 -12.04 -8.78
C PHE A 231 -5.88 -12.91 -8.28
N ARG A 232 -6.92 -13.12 -9.10
CA ARG A 232 -8.00 -14.06 -8.80
C ARG A 232 -7.52 -15.50 -8.85
N GLY A 233 -6.71 -15.84 -9.86
CA GLY A 233 -6.22 -17.20 -10.07
C GLY A 233 -5.22 -17.68 -9.01
N TRP A 234 -4.64 -16.78 -8.22
CA TRP A 234 -3.82 -17.13 -7.05
C TRP A 234 -4.57 -17.03 -5.72
N GLY A 235 -5.70 -16.34 -5.70
CA GLY A 235 -6.50 -16.15 -4.50
C GLY A 235 -7.38 -17.37 -4.20
N ASN A 236 -7.73 -17.54 -2.93
CA ASN A 236 -8.81 -18.44 -2.54
C ASN A 236 -10.10 -17.62 -2.35
N GLN A 237 -11.23 -18.22 -2.72
CA GLN A 237 -12.57 -17.64 -2.57
C GLN A 237 -12.69 -16.24 -3.25
N ALA A 238 -13.15 -15.25 -2.49
CA ALA A 238 -13.39 -13.88 -2.92
C ALA A 238 -12.21 -12.94 -2.64
N TYR A 239 -10.97 -13.45 -2.50
CA TYR A 239 -9.78 -12.66 -2.18
C TYR A 239 -8.74 -12.64 -3.31
N VAL A 240 -7.88 -11.62 -3.24
CA VAL A 240 -6.74 -11.40 -4.10
C VAL A 240 -5.56 -12.14 -3.53
N GLY A 241 -5.02 -13.07 -4.31
CA GLY A 241 -3.85 -13.84 -3.92
C GLY A 241 -2.56 -13.21 -4.40
N ALA A 242 -1.86 -12.48 -3.53
CA ALA A 242 -0.50 -12.01 -3.81
C ALA A 242 0.25 -11.66 -2.53
N THR A 243 1.58 -11.62 -2.60
CA THR A 243 2.37 -10.81 -1.67
C THR A 243 2.38 -9.37 -2.17
N ILE A 244 2.61 -8.39 -1.29
CA ILE A 244 2.72 -6.99 -1.70
C ILE A 244 3.80 -6.82 -2.79
N GLY A 245 4.93 -7.54 -2.68
CA GLY A 245 6.01 -7.47 -3.67
C GLY A 245 5.59 -8.01 -5.05
N VAL A 246 4.89 -9.14 -5.09
CA VAL A 246 4.30 -9.67 -6.34
C VAL A 246 3.27 -8.69 -6.90
N TRP A 247 2.39 -8.16 -6.05
CA TRP A 247 1.39 -7.19 -6.48
C TRP A 247 2.02 -5.96 -7.14
N GLU A 248 3.00 -5.35 -6.48
CA GLU A 248 3.73 -4.20 -7.02
C GLU A 248 4.41 -4.53 -8.35
N THR A 249 5.00 -5.72 -8.47
CA THR A 249 5.67 -6.18 -9.70
C THR A 249 4.70 -6.35 -10.86
N ILE A 250 3.55 -6.98 -10.63
CA ILE A 250 2.51 -7.17 -11.64
C ILE A 250 1.92 -5.83 -12.08
N LEU A 251 1.62 -4.93 -11.14
CA LEU A 251 1.10 -3.61 -11.47
C LEU A 251 2.12 -2.74 -12.19
N LEU A 252 3.40 -2.78 -11.80
CA LEU A 252 4.47 -2.06 -12.49
C LEU A 252 4.54 -2.51 -13.96
N SER A 253 4.58 -3.83 -14.20
CA SER A 253 4.59 -4.38 -15.56
C SER A 253 3.35 -3.97 -16.35
N SER A 254 2.16 -4.06 -15.75
CA SER A 254 0.91 -3.65 -16.41
C SER A 254 0.86 -2.16 -16.72
N CYS A 255 1.39 -1.30 -15.84
CA CYS A 255 1.49 0.13 -16.09
C CYS A 255 2.44 0.44 -17.26
N HIS A 256 3.59 -0.24 -17.33
CA HIS A 256 4.50 -0.12 -18.47
C HIS A 256 3.82 -0.50 -19.78
N GLN A 257 3.11 -1.63 -19.82
CA GLN A 257 2.39 -2.11 -21.01
C GLN A 257 1.29 -1.13 -21.46
N GLN A 258 0.66 -0.43 -20.52
CA GLN A 258 -0.34 0.62 -20.81
C GLN A 258 0.27 1.98 -21.17
N GLY A 259 1.60 2.12 -21.21
CA GLY A 259 2.26 3.36 -21.56
C GLY A 259 2.31 4.41 -20.44
N VAL A 260 2.19 4.00 -19.16
CA VAL A 260 2.55 4.87 -18.03
C VAL A 260 4.04 5.18 -18.08
N ILE A 261 4.39 6.45 -17.91
CA ILE A 261 5.78 6.92 -17.95
C ILE A 261 6.37 6.76 -16.55
N PHE A 262 7.57 6.18 -16.48
CA PHE A 262 8.31 6.01 -15.24
C PHE A 262 9.60 6.84 -15.25
N TRP A 263 9.90 7.46 -14.11
CA TRP A 263 11.16 8.13 -13.81
C TRP A 263 11.74 7.62 -12.51
N PHE A 264 12.86 6.90 -12.59
CA PHE A 264 13.51 6.30 -11.42
C PHE A 264 14.81 7.03 -11.11
N GLU A 265 14.76 7.96 -10.16
CA GLU A 265 15.93 8.68 -9.63
C GLU A 265 15.72 9.05 -8.16
N GLU A 266 16.80 9.43 -7.48
CA GLU A 266 16.74 9.88 -6.07
C GLU A 266 15.89 11.13 -5.88
N MET A 267 15.81 11.98 -6.92
CA MET A 267 15.02 13.20 -6.95
C MET A 267 14.05 13.16 -8.13
N ALA A 268 12.87 13.77 -7.96
CA ALA A 268 11.94 13.98 -9.07
C ALA A 268 12.48 15.06 -10.02
N PRO A 269 12.09 15.03 -11.32
CA PRO A 269 12.57 16.00 -12.32
C PRO A 269 11.81 17.33 -12.22
N LEU A 270 11.98 18.02 -11.09
CA LEU A 270 11.16 19.18 -10.69
C LEU A 270 11.15 20.32 -11.72
N ASP A 271 12.28 20.56 -12.39
CA ASP A 271 12.40 21.56 -13.47
C ASP A 271 11.47 21.23 -14.65
N VAL A 272 11.43 19.95 -15.05
CA VAL A 272 10.54 19.49 -16.12
C VAL A 272 9.08 19.57 -15.67
N LEU A 273 8.79 19.28 -14.39
CA LEU A 273 7.43 19.36 -13.87
C LEU A 273 6.91 20.80 -13.85
N ALA A 274 7.76 21.77 -13.48
CA ALA A 274 7.43 23.20 -13.56
C ALA A 274 7.16 23.65 -15.00
N GLU A 275 7.95 23.16 -15.97
CA GLU A 275 7.77 23.47 -17.40
C GLU A 275 6.48 22.84 -17.96
N GLN A 276 6.20 21.57 -17.63
CA GLN A 276 5.08 20.81 -18.21
C GLN A 276 3.73 21.12 -17.59
N LYS A 277 3.70 21.80 -16.43
CA LYS A 277 2.50 22.24 -15.70
C LYS A 277 1.42 21.14 -15.61
N PRO A 278 1.68 20.04 -14.88
CA PRO A 278 0.68 19.00 -14.71
C PRO A 278 -0.57 19.53 -14.02
N HIS A 279 -1.70 18.86 -14.20
CA HIS A 279 -2.98 19.31 -13.66
C HIS A 279 -3.19 18.86 -12.21
N LEU A 280 -2.50 17.79 -11.81
CA LEU A 280 -2.63 17.20 -10.49
C LEU A 280 -1.35 16.48 -10.08
N TYR A 281 -0.96 16.68 -8.83
CA TYR A 281 0.06 15.88 -8.16
C TYR A 281 -0.61 14.88 -7.20
N ILE A 282 -0.11 13.65 -7.18
CA ILE A 282 -0.51 12.62 -6.21
C ILE A 282 0.70 12.23 -5.39
N ASP A 283 0.64 12.43 -4.08
CA ASP A 283 1.67 11.96 -3.15
C ASP A 283 1.32 10.55 -2.66
N ALA A 284 1.97 9.54 -3.24
CA ALA A 284 1.92 8.14 -2.84
C ALA A 284 3.28 7.65 -2.29
N SER A 285 4.13 8.57 -1.83
CA SER A 285 5.53 8.32 -1.45
C SER A 285 5.68 7.67 -0.06
N GLY A 286 4.60 7.61 0.71
CA GLY A 286 4.59 7.21 2.11
C GLY A 286 5.12 8.31 3.03
N GLY A 287 4.83 9.57 2.71
CA GLY A 287 5.26 10.75 3.45
C GLY A 287 6.75 11.10 3.25
N ARG A 288 7.32 10.76 2.09
CA ARG A 288 8.74 11.00 1.75
C ARG A 288 8.91 12.02 0.61
N LEU A 289 7.82 12.66 0.20
CA LEU A 289 7.82 13.64 -0.88
C LEU A 289 8.57 14.89 -0.44
N ASN A 290 9.72 15.13 -1.09
CA ASN A 290 10.50 16.34 -0.92
C ASN A 290 10.48 17.15 -2.22
N LEU A 291 9.87 18.34 -2.18
CA LEU A 291 9.77 19.27 -3.31
C LEU A 291 10.55 20.59 -3.07
N GLY A 292 11.34 20.66 -1.99
CA GLY A 292 11.90 21.91 -1.47
C GLY A 292 10.87 22.76 -0.73
N GLU A 293 11.29 23.44 0.34
CA GLU A 293 10.42 24.29 1.18
C GLU A 293 9.95 25.55 0.45
N ALA A 294 10.83 26.19 -0.33
CA ALA A 294 10.58 27.49 -0.97
C ALA A 294 9.41 27.49 -1.97
N ASN A 295 9.02 26.32 -2.49
CA ASN A 295 8.02 26.18 -3.55
C ASN A 295 6.68 25.63 -3.04
N LYS A 296 6.53 25.44 -1.73
CA LYS A 296 5.33 24.89 -1.11
C LYS A 296 4.49 26.01 -0.50
N VAL A 297 3.29 26.20 -1.02
CA VAL A 297 2.29 27.05 -0.36
C VAL A 297 1.44 26.17 0.55
N ARG A 298 1.48 26.46 1.84
CA ARG A 298 0.75 25.74 2.89
C ARG A 298 -0.20 26.68 3.60
N GLU A 299 -1.48 26.30 3.68
CA GLU A 299 -2.38 26.93 4.65
C GLU A 299 -2.06 26.38 6.04
N GLN A 300 -2.05 27.25 7.05
CA GLN A 300 -1.96 26.80 8.43
C GLN A 300 -3.23 26.03 8.80
N PRO A 301 -3.12 24.76 9.20
CA PRO A 301 -4.24 24.03 9.77
C PRO A 301 -4.71 24.69 11.07
N THR A 302 -6.01 24.79 11.24
CA THR A 302 -6.62 25.48 12.40
C THR A 302 -6.78 24.60 13.63
N THR A 303 -6.67 23.27 13.49
CA THR A 303 -7.00 22.34 14.58
C THR A 303 -5.74 21.82 15.26
N ALA A 304 -5.65 22.02 16.58
CA ALA A 304 -4.52 21.56 17.40
C ALA A 304 -4.64 20.09 17.83
N SER A 305 -5.88 19.60 18.02
CA SER A 305 -6.15 18.22 18.44
C SER A 305 -7.44 17.68 17.82
N LEU A 306 -7.46 16.37 17.56
CA LEU A 306 -8.62 15.66 17.05
C LEU A 306 -9.01 14.56 18.03
N ALA A 307 -10.27 14.55 18.46
CA ALA A 307 -10.83 13.43 19.22
C ALA A 307 -11.38 12.39 18.24
N VAL A 308 -10.85 11.17 18.32
CA VAL A 308 -11.39 10.01 17.58
C VAL A 308 -12.08 9.09 18.58
N PRO A 309 -13.40 8.87 18.44
CA PRO A 309 -14.11 7.99 19.37
C PRO A 309 -13.58 6.56 19.24
N ILE A 310 -13.33 5.91 20.38
CA ILE A 310 -13.02 4.49 20.38
C ILE A 310 -14.31 3.73 20.10
N ARG A 311 -14.29 2.97 19.02
CA ARG A 311 -15.34 2.00 18.71
C ARG A 311 -14.77 0.60 18.94
N PRO A 312 -15.54 -0.34 19.49
CA PRO A 312 -15.13 -1.74 19.55
C PRO A 312 -14.68 -2.19 18.17
N TYR A 313 -13.41 -2.55 18.04
CA TYR A 313 -12.81 -2.82 16.73
C TYR A 313 -13.40 -4.08 16.08
N SER A 314 -13.68 -5.11 16.90
CA SER A 314 -14.19 -6.40 16.47
C SER A 314 -14.76 -7.16 17.66
N THR A 315 -15.51 -8.22 17.39
CA THR A 315 -15.86 -9.20 18.42
C THR A 315 -14.70 -10.19 18.65
N VAL A 316 -14.69 -10.87 19.79
CA VAL A 316 -13.66 -11.90 20.08
C VAL A 316 -13.72 -13.03 19.05
N GLU A 317 -14.92 -13.35 18.57
CA GLU A 317 -15.17 -14.39 17.57
C GLU A 317 -14.46 -14.09 16.25
N GLN A 318 -14.39 -12.82 15.84
CA GLN A 318 -13.70 -12.40 14.62
C GLN A 318 -12.17 -12.54 14.71
N LEU A 319 -11.61 -12.48 15.92
CA LEU A 319 -10.17 -12.57 16.17
C LEU A 319 -9.72 -13.96 16.64
N ALA A 320 -10.65 -14.83 17.02
CA ALA A 320 -10.37 -16.20 17.45
C ALA A 320 -9.54 -17.02 16.44
N PRO A 321 -9.78 -16.93 15.11
CA PRO A 321 -8.93 -17.59 14.11
C PRO A 321 -7.48 -17.10 14.10
N MET A 322 -7.18 -15.96 14.74
CA MET A 322 -5.82 -15.43 14.86
C MET A 322 -5.12 -15.84 16.16
N GLY A 323 -5.77 -16.64 17.00
CA GLY A 323 -5.27 -17.06 18.30
C GLY A 323 -5.57 -16.06 19.42
N ILE A 324 -6.54 -15.16 19.23
CA ILE A 324 -6.93 -14.14 20.22
C ILE A 324 -8.29 -14.50 20.79
N ARG A 325 -8.35 -14.74 22.10
CA ARG A 325 -9.59 -15.13 22.80
C ARG A 325 -10.06 -14.11 23.83
N ARG A 326 -9.32 -13.01 23.99
CA ARG A 326 -9.63 -11.93 24.93
C ARG A 326 -9.22 -10.61 24.31
N ILE A 327 -10.09 -9.63 24.40
CA ILE A 327 -9.84 -8.22 24.07
C ILE A 327 -10.08 -7.41 25.33
N ASP A 328 -9.29 -6.37 25.54
CA ASP A 328 -9.50 -5.50 26.69
C ASP A 328 -10.68 -4.57 26.37
N ALA A 329 -11.60 -4.42 27.32
CA ALA A 329 -12.76 -3.55 27.14
C ALA A 329 -12.31 -2.08 27.27
N CYS A 330 -11.95 -1.44 26.15
CA CYS A 330 -11.87 0.01 26.07
C CYS A 330 -13.25 0.58 25.76
N ARG A 331 -14.09 0.71 26.80
CA ARG A 331 -15.36 1.45 26.69
C ARG A 331 -15.13 2.90 27.13
N ASP A 332 -15.83 3.82 26.47
CA ASP A 332 -16.02 5.22 26.90
C ASP A 332 -14.76 6.12 26.91
N LYS A 333 -13.71 5.75 26.18
CA LYS A 333 -12.53 6.61 25.95
C LYS A 333 -12.48 7.10 24.51
N ALA A 334 -11.90 8.28 24.28
CA ALA A 334 -11.53 8.76 22.96
C ALA A 334 -10.00 8.74 22.83
N ILE A 335 -9.51 8.44 21.63
CA ILE A 335 -8.10 8.66 21.29
C ILE A 335 -7.96 10.13 20.92
N ILE A 336 -7.12 10.86 21.64
CA ILE A 336 -6.79 12.24 21.29
C ILE A 336 -5.58 12.20 20.38
N ALA A 337 -5.69 12.74 19.18
CA ALA A 337 -4.57 12.90 18.28
C ALA A 337 -4.07 14.35 18.32
N ASN A 338 -2.86 14.54 18.84
CA ASN A 338 -2.24 15.86 18.97
C ASN A 338 -1.48 16.19 17.69
N ARG A 339 -1.49 17.46 17.31
CA ARG A 339 -0.73 17.92 16.15
C ARG A 339 0.76 18.04 16.48
N GLU A 340 1.58 17.38 15.68
CA GLU A 340 3.03 17.47 15.67
C GLU A 340 3.49 17.77 14.22
N GLY A 341 3.83 19.03 13.95
CA GLY A 341 4.13 19.52 12.60
C GLY A 341 2.95 19.34 11.64
N ASP A 342 3.18 18.54 10.59
CA ASP A 342 2.20 18.22 9.52
C ASP A 342 1.32 16.99 9.84
N TRP A 343 1.43 16.43 11.04
CA TRP A 343 0.77 15.17 11.41
C TRP A 343 -0.07 15.33 12.67
N HIS A 344 -1.16 14.58 12.74
CA HIS A 344 -1.84 14.25 13.99
C HIS A 344 -1.35 12.89 14.46
N ILE A 345 -0.80 12.85 15.67
CA ILE A 345 -0.23 11.67 16.31
C ILE A 345 -1.18 11.22 17.43
N PRO A 346 -1.81 10.04 17.32
CA PRO A 346 -2.71 9.53 18.34
C PRO A 346 -1.97 9.25 19.64
N GLN A 347 -2.56 9.70 20.74
CA GLN A 347 -2.05 9.58 22.10
C GLN A 347 -2.89 8.58 22.90
N TRP A 348 -2.23 7.81 23.75
CA TRP A 348 -2.83 6.87 24.69
C TRP A 348 -2.04 6.85 25.99
N ASN A 349 -2.73 6.95 27.13
CA ASN A 349 -2.13 6.97 28.47
C ASN A 349 -0.94 7.95 28.62
N GLY A 350 -1.08 9.17 28.06
CA GLY A 350 -0.09 10.24 28.22
C GLY A 350 1.06 10.23 27.22
N GLY A 351 1.07 9.35 26.21
CA GLY A 351 2.06 9.44 25.14
C GLY A 351 1.63 8.82 23.81
N PRO A 352 2.47 8.91 22.77
CA PRO A 352 2.12 8.48 21.43
C PRO A 352 1.93 6.97 21.35
N VAL A 353 0.91 6.54 20.61
CA VAL A 353 0.71 5.11 20.30
C VAL A 353 1.89 4.62 19.45
N LYS A 354 2.66 3.67 19.98
CA LYS A 354 3.74 3.02 19.25
C LYS A 354 3.76 1.53 19.58
N LEU A 355 3.97 0.71 18.56
CA LEU A 355 3.95 -0.74 18.69
C LEU A 355 5.07 -1.37 17.87
N ALA A 356 6.00 -2.04 18.53
CA ALA A 356 7.05 -2.81 17.86
C ALA A 356 6.61 -4.24 17.60
N MET A 357 6.97 -4.75 16.43
CA MET A 357 6.70 -6.13 16.06
C MET A 357 7.69 -6.62 15.03
N PHE A 358 7.76 -7.94 14.86
CA PHE A 358 8.39 -8.57 13.70
C PHE A 358 7.44 -9.62 13.10
N LYS A 359 7.84 -10.16 11.95
CA LYS A 359 7.01 -11.10 11.21
C LYS A 359 7.80 -12.28 10.68
N MET A 360 7.11 -13.41 10.58
CA MET A 360 7.57 -14.64 9.94
C MET A 360 6.67 -14.97 8.75
N THR A 361 7.27 -15.34 7.62
CA THR A 361 6.61 -15.60 6.33
C THR A 361 7.03 -16.95 5.76
N GLY A 362 6.28 -17.47 4.79
CA GLY A 362 6.60 -18.77 4.16
C GLY A 362 6.33 -19.98 5.06
N ILE A 363 5.47 -19.84 6.06
CA ILE A 363 5.08 -20.94 6.94
C ILE A 363 4.03 -21.78 6.19
N PRO A 364 4.19 -23.11 6.05
CA PRO A 364 3.21 -23.96 5.36
C PRO A 364 1.81 -23.90 6.00
N VAL A 365 0.76 -23.87 5.18
CA VAL A 365 -0.63 -23.72 5.64
C VAL A 365 -1.11 -24.89 6.49
N GLU A 366 -0.54 -26.08 6.28
CA GLU A 366 -0.83 -27.31 7.02
C GLU A 366 -0.51 -27.16 8.52
N LEU A 367 0.38 -26.25 8.87
CA LEU A 367 0.76 -25.96 10.25
C LEU A 367 -0.24 -25.04 10.97
N TYR A 368 -1.28 -24.56 10.31
CA TYR A 368 -2.24 -23.61 10.89
C TYR A 368 -2.88 -24.16 12.16
N ASN A 369 -3.48 -25.35 12.10
CA ASN A 369 -4.14 -25.96 13.25
C ASN A 369 -3.17 -26.29 14.40
N PRO A 370 -2.01 -26.95 14.15
CA PRO A 370 -1.00 -27.18 15.19
C PRO A 370 -0.52 -25.90 15.87
N LEU A 371 -0.27 -24.83 15.11
CA LEU A 371 0.19 -23.55 15.65
C LEU A 371 -0.92 -22.82 16.41
N LEU A 372 -2.14 -22.76 15.86
CA LEU A 372 -3.28 -22.13 16.53
C LEU A 372 -3.59 -22.80 17.87
N LYS A 373 -3.57 -24.14 17.91
CA LYS A 373 -3.76 -24.92 19.15
C LYS A 373 -2.67 -24.60 20.19
N TRP A 374 -1.43 -24.41 19.75
CA TRP A 374 -0.32 -24.08 20.64
C TRP A 374 -0.39 -22.63 21.15
N ILE A 375 -0.69 -21.68 20.25
CA ILE A 375 -0.74 -20.24 20.51
C ILE A 375 -1.90 -19.89 21.44
N THR A 376 -3.11 -20.37 21.15
CA THR A 376 -4.35 -19.96 21.83
C THR A 376 -4.25 -19.95 23.37
N PRO A 377 -3.79 -21.02 24.05
CA PRO A 377 -3.69 -21.02 25.52
C PRO A 377 -2.56 -20.13 26.07
N ARG A 378 -1.56 -19.76 25.24
CA ARG A 378 -0.34 -19.01 25.62
C ARG A 378 -0.39 -17.53 25.23
N ASN A 379 -1.46 -17.09 24.60
CA ASN A 379 -1.56 -15.77 23.97
C ASN A 379 -2.52 -14.81 24.69
N ARG A 380 -2.58 -14.91 26.03
CA ARG A 380 -3.55 -14.12 26.82
C ARG A 380 -3.38 -12.63 26.66
N ASP A 381 -2.17 -12.13 26.44
CA ASP A 381 -1.77 -10.74 26.24
C ASP A 381 -1.63 -10.32 24.76
N ARG A 382 -1.93 -11.23 23.83
CA ARG A 382 -1.83 -11.03 22.37
C ARG A 382 -0.40 -10.74 21.91
N LEU A 383 0.55 -11.54 22.38
CA LEU A 383 1.91 -11.57 21.85
C LEU A 383 1.95 -12.02 20.37
N PHE A 384 1.18 -13.05 20.04
CA PHE A 384 1.18 -13.72 18.74
C PHE A 384 -0.09 -13.40 17.93
N TYR A 385 0.08 -13.28 16.62
CA TYR A 385 -1.00 -13.08 15.66
C TYR A 385 -0.78 -14.01 14.48
N LEU A 386 -1.48 -15.14 14.48
CA LEU A 386 -1.39 -16.12 13.41
C LEU A 386 -2.40 -15.77 12.33
N TRP A 387 -1.95 -15.75 11.08
CA TRP A 387 -2.79 -15.42 9.96
C TRP A 387 -2.70 -16.49 8.90
N GLU A 388 -3.83 -17.12 8.64
CA GLU A 388 -4.02 -17.95 7.46
C GLU A 388 -4.15 -17.06 6.22
N GLY A 389 -3.22 -17.22 5.28
CA GLY A 389 -3.28 -16.56 3.99
C GLY A 389 -4.58 -16.84 3.24
N LYS A 390 -4.85 -15.99 2.24
CA LYS A 390 -6.01 -16.15 1.34
C LYS A 390 -5.56 -16.45 -0.10
N LEU A 391 -4.44 -17.15 -0.23
CA LEU A 391 -4.03 -17.76 -1.50
C LEU A 391 -4.74 -19.11 -1.68
N HIS A 392 -4.79 -19.58 -2.93
CA HIS A 392 -5.19 -20.93 -3.28
C HIS A 392 -4.42 -21.97 -2.45
N SER A 393 -5.06 -23.07 -2.05
CA SER A 393 -4.53 -24.08 -1.14
C SER A 393 -3.10 -24.49 -1.48
N ASP A 394 -2.84 -24.79 -2.75
CA ASP A 394 -1.56 -25.33 -3.26
C ASP A 394 -0.37 -24.38 -3.12
N ILE A 395 -0.62 -23.10 -2.86
CA ILE A 395 0.41 -22.07 -2.70
C ILE A 395 0.21 -21.24 -1.43
N ASN A 396 -0.72 -21.64 -0.55
CA ASN A 396 -1.06 -20.85 0.62
C ASN A 396 0.02 -20.96 1.69
N GLU A 397 0.17 -19.88 2.45
CA GLU A 397 1.15 -19.78 3.51
C GLU A 397 0.55 -19.01 4.69
N LEU A 398 1.13 -19.20 5.86
CA LEU A 398 0.79 -18.48 7.06
C LEU A 398 1.73 -17.30 7.25
N LEU A 399 1.19 -16.24 7.84
CA LEU A 399 1.93 -15.11 8.36
C LEU A 399 1.79 -15.11 9.88
N LEU A 400 2.92 -15.06 10.59
CA LEU A 400 2.92 -14.87 12.04
C LEU A 400 3.50 -13.50 12.36
N LEU A 401 2.69 -12.65 12.98
CA LEU A 401 3.11 -11.36 13.55
C LEU A 401 3.32 -11.53 15.06
N ILE A 402 4.43 -11.00 15.56
CA ILE A 402 4.80 -11.12 16.98
C ILE A 402 5.13 -9.74 17.52
N ASN A 403 4.42 -9.32 18.57
CA ASN A 403 4.70 -8.08 19.28
C ASN A 403 6.02 -8.18 20.05
N LEU A 404 6.68 -7.03 20.24
CA LEU A 404 7.97 -6.95 20.93
C LEU A 404 7.90 -5.91 22.05
N THR A 405 8.63 -6.17 23.13
CA THR A 405 9.02 -5.10 24.06
C THR A 405 10.09 -4.21 23.40
N LYS A 406 10.40 -3.08 24.02
CA LYS A 406 11.45 -2.18 23.56
C LYS A 406 12.81 -2.86 23.48
N GLU A 407 13.21 -3.60 24.51
CA GLU A 407 14.49 -4.29 24.59
C GLU A 407 14.60 -5.34 23.48
N ALA A 408 13.55 -6.14 23.30
CA ALA A 408 13.47 -7.15 22.26
C ALA A 408 13.49 -6.53 20.85
N TYR A 409 12.82 -5.39 20.66
CA TYR A 409 12.84 -4.64 19.40
C TYR A 409 14.26 -4.19 19.03
N TRP A 410 14.98 -3.56 19.95
CA TRP A 410 16.34 -3.08 19.71
C TRP A 410 17.31 -4.22 19.45
N ALA A 411 17.32 -5.24 20.32
CA ALA A 411 18.23 -6.39 20.17
C ALA A 411 18.00 -7.14 18.86
N LEU A 412 16.73 -7.31 18.45
CA LEU A 412 16.40 -7.95 17.17
C LEU A 412 16.70 -7.04 15.99
N ALA A 413 16.50 -5.72 16.07
CA ALA A 413 16.79 -4.80 14.97
C ALA A 413 18.29 -4.76 14.65
N GLU A 414 19.13 -4.78 15.68
CA GLU A 414 20.58 -4.85 15.56
C GLU A 414 21.03 -6.19 14.96
N SER A 415 20.45 -7.30 15.43
CA SER A 415 20.83 -8.65 14.97
C SER A 415 20.25 -9.02 13.60
N LEU A 416 19.13 -8.40 13.19
CA LEU A 416 18.39 -8.68 11.97
C LEU A 416 18.12 -7.39 11.17
N PRO A 417 19.17 -6.75 10.61
CA PRO A 417 19.02 -5.52 9.84
C PRO A 417 18.35 -5.75 8.48
N ARG A 418 18.29 -7.01 8.02
CA ARG A 418 17.77 -7.41 6.71
C ARG A 418 16.95 -8.69 6.81
N PRO A 419 16.01 -8.93 5.88
CA PRO A 419 15.29 -10.20 5.82
C PRO A 419 16.27 -11.38 5.80
N SER A 420 15.94 -12.40 6.57
CA SER A 420 16.77 -13.59 6.78
C SER A 420 15.89 -14.83 6.83
N THR A 421 16.53 -15.98 6.91
CA THR A 421 15.85 -17.25 7.15
C THR A 421 15.74 -17.53 8.65
N PHE A 422 14.74 -18.28 9.05
CA PHE A 422 14.47 -18.62 10.43
C PHE A 422 15.63 -19.37 11.10
N ALA A 423 16.30 -20.30 10.39
CA ALA A 423 17.49 -20.99 10.93
C ALA A 423 18.64 -20.03 11.27
N LYS A 424 18.84 -19.00 10.45
CA LYS A 424 19.89 -18.00 10.64
C LYS A 424 19.55 -17.03 11.77
N THR A 425 18.28 -16.61 11.87
CA THR A 425 17.83 -15.67 12.91
C THR A 425 17.79 -16.32 14.29
N PHE A 426 17.29 -17.55 14.39
CA PHE A 426 17.08 -18.25 15.66
C PHE A 426 18.07 -19.41 15.88
N GLY A 427 19.25 -19.31 15.27
CA GLY A 427 20.38 -20.19 15.56
C GLY A 427 20.89 -20.05 17.01
N LYS A 428 21.61 -21.07 17.51
CA LYS A 428 21.95 -21.23 18.94
C LYS A 428 22.65 -20.02 19.58
N THR A 429 23.51 -19.30 18.86
CA THR A 429 24.30 -18.18 19.39
C THR A 429 23.54 -16.86 19.40
N THR A 430 22.72 -16.59 18.39
CA THR A 430 21.91 -15.37 18.29
C THR A 430 20.79 -15.35 19.32
N PHE A 431 20.18 -16.51 19.59
CA PHE A 431 18.89 -16.55 20.29
C PHE A 431 18.93 -16.05 21.75
N LYS A 432 20.01 -16.33 22.50
CA LYS A 432 20.14 -15.92 23.91
C LYS A 432 20.32 -14.40 24.09
N ARG A 433 20.70 -13.66 23.04
CA ARG A 433 21.02 -12.23 23.11
C ARG A 433 19.82 -11.33 22.76
N LEU A 434 18.72 -11.90 22.30
CA LEU A 434 17.61 -11.14 21.70
C LEU A 434 16.59 -10.62 22.72
N HIS A 435 16.75 -10.89 24.02
CA HIS A 435 15.81 -10.49 25.09
C HIS A 435 14.33 -10.76 24.76
N LEU A 436 14.06 -11.82 23.98
CA LEU A 436 12.69 -12.16 23.57
C LEU A 436 11.87 -12.64 24.76
N ASP A 437 10.54 -12.63 24.62
CA ASP A 437 9.64 -13.31 25.54
C ASP A 437 9.88 -14.84 25.49
N LEU A 438 9.87 -15.52 26.65
CA LEU A 438 10.10 -16.97 26.76
C LEU A 438 9.23 -17.78 25.79
N ARG A 439 7.98 -17.35 25.58
CA ARG A 439 7.03 -18.03 24.69
C ARG A 439 7.49 -18.00 23.24
N ILE A 440 8.25 -16.99 22.81
CA ILE A 440 8.84 -16.97 21.45
C ILE A 440 9.88 -18.10 21.34
N TYR A 441 10.68 -18.34 22.40
CA TYR A 441 11.62 -19.48 22.45
C TYR A 441 10.92 -20.83 22.36
N GLU A 442 9.86 -20.99 23.14
CA GLU A 442 9.07 -22.21 23.13
C GLU A 442 8.39 -22.43 21.78
N LEU A 443 7.87 -21.38 21.15
CA LEU A 443 7.28 -21.45 19.81
C LEU A 443 8.31 -21.89 18.78
N VAL A 444 9.51 -21.31 18.81
CA VAL A 444 10.60 -21.70 17.91
C VAL A 444 10.94 -23.19 18.07
N ARG A 445 11.04 -23.69 19.31
CA ARG A 445 11.28 -25.13 19.56
C ARG A 445 10.15 -26.00 19.03
N TYR A 446 8.90 -25.58 19.25
CA TYR A 446 7.73 -26.30 18.77
C TYR A 446 7.69 -26.35 17.24
N ILE A 447 7.93 -25.23 16.56
CA ILE A 447 8.03 -25.17 15.10
C ILE A 447 9.07 -26.15 14.55
N ARG A 448 10.25 -26.23 15.18
CA ARG A 448 11.31 -27.17 14.79
C ARG A 448 10.90 -28.64 14.89
N SER A 449 9.99 -28.97 15.81
CA SER A 449 9.44 -30.32 15.92
C SER A 449 8.34 -30.63 14.90
N LEU A 450 7.70 -29.60 14.33
CA LEU A 450 6.56 -29.78 13.42
C LEU A 450 6.95 -29.94 11.95
N SER A 451 8.07 -29.37 11.52
CA SER A 451 8.46 -29.39 10.10
C SER A 451 9.98 -29.44 9.97
N PRO A 452 10.54 -30.30 9.10
CA PRO A 452 11.97 -30.31 8.81
C PRO A 452 12.43 -29.07 8.02
N GLU A 453 11.52 -28.43 7.30
CA GLU A 453 11.81 -27.26 6.45
C GLU A 453 11.78 -25.92 7.20
N TRP A 454 11.51 -25.94 8.51
CA TRP A 454 11.41 -24.77 9.39
C TRP A 454 12.52 -23.73 9.19
N GLY A 455 13.72 -24.20 8.84
CA GLY A 455 14.90 -23.35 8.70
C GLY A 455 14.83 -22.38 7.52
N SER A 456 14.05 -22.69 6.48
CA SER A 456 13.99 -21.91 5.23
C SER A 456 13.01 -20.74 5.28
N TRP A 457 12.11 -20.71 6.27
CA TRP A 457 11.06 -19.72 6.39
C TRP A 457 11.61 -18.31 6.58
N GLY A 458 10.91 -17.30 6.09
CA GLY A 458 11.36 -15.92 6.16
C GLY A 458 11.17 -15.33 7.55
N VAL A 459 12.16 -14.56 8.01
CA VAL A 459 12.03 -13.66 9.17
C VAL A 459 12.45 -12.28 8.70
N GLU A 460 11.55 -11.32 8.90
CA GLU A 460 11.78 -9.94 8.45
C GLU A 460 12.26 -9.06 9.60
N PRO A 461 13.04 -8.00 9.31
CA PRO A 461 13.50 -7.07 10.33
C PRO A 461 12.33 -6.54 11.14
N PRO A 462 12.51 -6.34 12.45
CA PRO A 462 11.48 -5.73 13.26
C PRO A 462 11.18 -4.32 12.75
N PHE A 463 9.95 -3.90 12.95
CA PHE A 463 9.47 -2.60 12.53
C PHE A 463 8.59 -1.99 13.62
N LEU A 464 8.52 -0.68 13.57
CA LEU A 464 7.75 0.11 14.51
C LEU A 464 6.51 0.66 13.79
N TYR A 465 5.33 0.34 14.30
CA TYR A 465 4.09 0.96 13.89
C TYR A 465 3.90 2.25 14.68
N GLU A 466 3.98 3.37 13.97
CA GLU A 466 3.79 4.74 14.45
C GLU A 466 2.61 5.35 13.68
N PRO A 467 1.37 5.11 14.12
CA PRO A 467 0.20 5.68 13.48
C PRO A 467 0.28 7.20 13.46
N ARG A 468 -0.18 7.77 12.35
CA ARG A 468 -0.27 9.21 12.14
C ARG A 468 -1.29 9.49 11.04
N LEU A 469 -1.85 10.69 11.06
CA LEU A 469 -2.74 11.20 10.01
C LEU A 469 -2.22 12.56 9.57
N ARG A 470 -2.02 12.75 8.26
CA ARG A 470 -1.58 14.02 7.70
C ARG A 470 -2.63 15.07 7.96
N THR A 471 -2.20 16.20 8.45
CA THR A 471 -3.05 17.36 8.65
C THR A 471 -3.41 17.97 7.30
N ILE A 472 -4.70 18.06 7.02
CA ILE A 472 -5.23 18.67 5.80
C ILE A 472 -6.01 19.92 6.20
N GLY A 473 -5.62 21.06 5.64
CA GLY A 473 -6.28 22.36 5.85
C GLY A 473 -7.55 22.51 5.00
N LYS A 474 -8.02 23.76 4.85
CA LYS A 474 -9.15 24.07 3.97
C LYS A 474 -8.79 23.94 2.48
N LYS A 475 -7.49 24.02 2.16
CA LYS A 475 -6.92 23.73 0.84
C LYS A 475 -5.82 22.68 0.92
N LEU A 476 -5.55 22.04 -0.21
CA LEU A 476 -4.42 21.13 -0.33
C LEU A 476 -3.10 21.88 -0.47
N GLU A 477 -2.01 21.22 -0.08
CA GLU A 477 -0.66 21.68 -0.37
C GLU A 477 -0.48 21.82 -1.89
N ARG A 478 0.26 22.83 -2.31
CA ARG A 478 0.52 23.11 -3.73
C ARG A 478 2.01 23.11 -4.04
N TYR A 479 2.33 22.70 -5.25
CA TYR A 479 3.64 22.89 -5.88
C TYR A 479 3.43 23.55 -7.24
N GLU A 480 4.08 24.68 -7.49
CA GLU A 480 3.87 25.49 -8.71
C GLU A 480 2.38 25.81 -8.97
N GLY A 481 1.63 26.09 -7.88
CA GLY A 481 0.18 26.36 -7.95
C GLY A 481 -0.73 25.14 -8.16
N VAL A 482 -0.17 23.95 -8.41
CA VAL A 482 -0.93 22.71 -8.66
C VAL A 482 -1.17 21.94 -7.36
N PRO A 483 -2.39 21.45 -7.09
CA PRO A 483 -2.70 20.75 -5.85
C PRO A 483 -2.04 19.38 -5.75
N ILE A 484 -1.66 19.01 -4.53
CA ILE A 484 -1.08 17.70 -4.17
C ILE A 484 -2.10 16.91 -3.34
N ILE A 485 -2.55 15.78 -3.87
CA ILE A 485 -3.44 14.84 -3.16
C ILE A 485 -2.60 13.75 -2.47
N PRO A 486 -2.55 13.70 -1.13
CA PRO A 486 -1.89 12.61 -0.43
C PRO A 486 -2.74 11.34 -0.41
N ILE A 487 -2.13 10.20 -0.69
CA ILE A 487 -2.78 8.88 -0.63
C ILE A 487 -1.85 7.84 0.02
N GLY A 488 -2.43 6.73 0.45
CA GLY A 488 -1.64 5.68 1.10
C GLY A 488 -1.03 6.16 2.42
N ASP A 489 0.18 5.70 2.69
CA ASP A 489 0.98 6.09 3.85
C ASP A 489 1.38 7.57 3.88
N SER A 490 1.20 8.32 2.78
CA SER A 490 1.37 9.78 2.77
C SER A 490 0.18 10.51 3.40
N LEU A 491 -0.95 9.82 3.58
CA LEU A 491 -2.13 10.33 4.26
C LEU A 491 -2.22 9.79 5.69
N PHE A 492 -2.20 8.48 5.88
CA PHE A 492 -2.13 7.87 7.21
C PHE A 492 -1.48 6.49 7.12
N ASN A 493 -0.95 5.98 8.23
CA ASN A 493 -0.40 4.63 8.25
C ASN A 493 -1.46 3.59 8.63
N GLY A 494 -1.71 2.63 7.75
CA GLY A 494 -2.62 1.51 8.03
C GLY A 494 -2.04 0.54 9.05
N HIS A 495 -2.88 0.03 9.96
CA HIS A 495 -2.43 -0.94 10.96
C HIS A 495 -2.09 -2.29 10.32
N PRO A 496 -0.91 -2.88 10.59
CA PRO A 496 -0.48 -4.14 9.97
C PRO A 496 -1.48 -5.29 10.12
N LYS A 497 -2.09 -5.40 11.30
CA LYS A 497 -3.04 -6.47 11.63
C LYS A 497 -4.47 -6.22 11.14
N VAL A 498 -4.68 -5.11 10.42
CA VAL A 498 -5.99 -4.68 9.90
C VAL A 498 -5.93 -4.60 8.38
N GLY A 499 -6.29 -5.69 7.69
CA GLY A 499 -6.27 -5.74 6.23
C GLY A 499 -4.91 -5.38 5.62
N ASN A 500 -3.81 -5.72 6.31
CA ASN A 500 -2.42 -5.39 5.97
C ASN A 500 -2.07 -3.92 5.87
N GLY A 501 -2.91 -3.05 6.44
CA GLY A 501 -2.82 -1.60 6.24
C GLY A 501 -3.14 -1.13 4.82
N LEU A 502 -3.26 -2.02 3.82
CA LEU A 502 -3.44 -1.63 2.41
C LEU A 502 -4.92 -1.50 1.99
N GLY A 503 -5.82 -2.29 2.58
CA GLY A 503 -7.22 -2.35 2.15
C GLY A 503 -7.95 -1.01 2.20
N ALA A 504 -7.71 -0.23 3.25
CA ALA A 504 -8.25 1.13 3.41
C ALA A 504 -7.78 2.09 2.30
N HIS A 505 -6.50 2.06 1.97
CA HIS A 505 -5.92 2.91 0.93
C HIS A 505 -6.45 2.57 -0.47
N LEU A 506 -6.71 1.29 -0.75
CA LEU A 506 -7.30 0.88 -2.03
C LEU A 506 -8.76 1.31 -2.20
N LYS A 507 -9.52 1.41 -1.10
CA LYS A 507 -10.85 2.04 -1.13
C LYS A 507 -10.75 3.52 -1.54
N LEU A 508 -9.75 4.25 -1.04
CA LEU A 508 -9.49 5.63 -1.46
C LEU A 508 -9.07 5.70 -2.93
N VAL A 509 -8.19 4.81 -3.41
CA VAL A 509 -7.81 4.73 -4.83
C VAL A 509 -9.04 4.56 -5.72
N ARG A 510 -9.97 3.66 -5.35
CA ARG A 510 -11.22 3.49 -6.08
C ARG A 510 -12.04 4.77 -6.14
N ARG A 511 -12.22 5.44 -4.99
CA ARG A 511 -13.00 6.69 -4.94
C ARG A 511 -12.36 7.77 -5.79
N LEU A 512 -11.04 7.91 -5.75
CA LEU A 512 -10.30 8.88 -6.57
C LEU A 512 -10.40 8.57 -8.06
N HIS A 513 -10.34 7.29 -8.45
CA HIS A 513 -10.59 6.86 -9.82
C HIS A 513 -12.01 7.25 -10.26
N ASP A 514 -13.03 6.90 -9.49
CA ASP A 514 -14.43 7.17 -9.84
C ASP A 514 -14.70 8.70 -9.89
N LEU A 515 -14.11 9.48 -8.99
CA LEU A 515 -14.12 10.95 -9.01
C LEU A 515 -13.41 11.54 -10.24
N ALA A 516 -12.28 10.97 -10.66
CA ALA A 516 -11.59 11.44 -11.85
C ALA A 516 -12.47 11.30 -13.08
N ILE A 517 -13.18 10.18 -13.24
CA ILE A 517 -14.09 10.02 -14.38
C ILE A 517 -15.28 10.99 -14.29
N LEU A 518 -15.86 11.14 -13.08
CA LEU A 518 -16.95 12.08 -12.82
C LEU A 518 -16.58 13.51 -13.26
N HIS A 519 -15.39 13.98 -12.90
CA HIS A 519 -14.99 15.37 -13.09
C HIS A 519 -14.36 15.67 -14.45
N TYR A 520 -14.11 14.64 -15.27
CA TYR A 520 -13.55 14.79 -16.60
C TYR A 520 -14.65 15.17 -17.59
N GLU A 521 -14.89 16.47 -17.74
CA GLU A 521 -15.97 17.08 -18.53
C GLU A 521 -15.46 18.25 -19.35
#